data_AF-E2A670-F1
#
_entry.id   AF-E2A670-F1
#
_cell.length_a   1.000
_cell.length_b   1.000
_cell.length_c   1.000
_cell.angle_alpha   90.00
_cell.angle_beta   90.00
_cell.angle_gamma   90.00
#
_symmetry.space_group_name_H-M   'P 1'
#
loop_
_entity.id
_entity.type
_entity.pdbx_description
1 polymer ?
#
loop_
_entity_poly.entity_id
_entity_poly.type
_entity_poly.pdbx_seq_one_letter_code
_entity_poly.pdbx_strand_id
1 'polypeptide(L)' 'YVGQTKRLVKTRIAEHRNQINSCTQKNSVITEHRLQHKHDFDWEGVQILDNEPCYFRRLTSEMLFIRRQTAGLN' A
#
# COMPACT_ATOMS: atom_id res chain seq x y z
N TYR A 1 -3.83 -3.05 -3.42
CA TYR A 1 -3.13 -1.78 -3.13
C TYR A 1 -1.68 -1.91 -3.58
N VAL A 2 -1.15 -0.90 -4.27
CA VAL A 2 0.29 -0.81 -4.58
C VAL A 2 0.79 0.52 -4.02
N GLY A 3 1.94 0.47 -3.35
CA GLY A 3 2.60 1.64 -2.77
C GLY A 3 4.11 1.47 -2.77
N GLN A 4 4.86 2.57 -2.77
CA GLN A 4 6.33 2.56 -2.64
C GLN A 4 6.81 2.92 -1.24
N THR A 5 7.99 2.41 -0.88
CA THR A 5 8.68 2.77 0.35
C THR A 5 10.20 2.73 0.14
N LYS A 6 10.91 3.66 0.80
CA LYS A 6 12.37 3.58 0.97
C LYS A 6 12.77 2.81 2.24
N ARG A 7 11.81 2.55 3.13
CA ARG A 7 12.02 1.80 4.38
C ARG A 7 11.97 0.30 4.10
N LEU A 8 12.36 -0.49 5.09
CA LEU A 8 12.12 -1.93 5.05
C LEU A 8 10.63 -2.22 4.86
N VAL A 9 10.31 -3.16 3.97
CA VAL A 9 8.93 -3.57 3.65
C VAL A 9 8.14 -3.92 4.92
N LYS A 10 8.76 -4.68 5.84
CA LYS A 10 8.16 -5.03 7.15
C LYS A 10 7.71 -3.82 7.97
N THR A 11 8.49 -2.74 7.95
CA THR A 11 8.18 -1.52 8.70
C THR A 11 6.99 -0.82 8.08
N ARG A 12 6.94 -0.73 6.75
CA ARG A 12 5.81 -0.11 6.05
C ARG A 12 4.50 -0.86 6.24
N ILE A 13 4.55 -2.19 6.22
CA ILE A 13 3.40 -3.05 6.52
C ILE A 13 2.90 -2.80 7.94
N ALA A 14 3.79 -2.79 8.92
CA ALA A 14 3.43 -2.54 10.32
C ALA A 14 2.80 -1.15 10.51
N GLU A 15 3.32 -0.12 9.85
CA GLU A 15 2.72 1.22 9.86
C GLU A 15 1.26 1.19 9.38
N HIS A 16 0.99 0.56 8.23
CA HIS A 16 -0.35 0.44 7.68
C HIS A 16 -1.29 -0.35 8.58
N ARG A 17 -0.84 -1.49 9.11
CA ARG A 17 -1.62 -2.33 10.02
C ARG A 17 -1.96 -1.57 11.32
N ASN A 18 -0.99 -0.86 11.89
CA ASN A 18 -1.21 -0.09 13.11
C ASN A 18 -2.16 1.09 12.86
N GLN A 19 -2.01 1.80 11.74
CA GLN A 19 -2.90 2.91 11.39
C GLN A 19 -4.36 2.47 11.26
N ILE A 20 -4.58 1.31 10.63
CA ILE A 20 -5.91 0.71 10.48
C ILE A 20 -6.52 0.27 11.81
N ASN A 21 -5.70 -0.26 12.72
CA ASN A 21 -6.15 -0.69 14.05
C ASN A 21 -6.39 0.48 15.00
N SER A 22 -5.67 1.60 14.84
CA SER A 22 -5.70 2.71 15.79
C SER A 22 -6.95 3.59 15.68
N CYS A 23 -7.80 3.43 14.65
CA CYS A 23 -9.08 4.15 14.43
C CYS A 23 -9.02 5.69 14.48
N THR A 24 -7.84 6.27 14.71
CA THR A 24 -7.61 7.68 14.99
C THR A 24 -7.32 8.51 13.74
N GLN A 25 -7.05 7.86 12.59
CA GLN A 25 -6.81 8.55 11.33
C GLN A 25 -7.68 7.97 10.20
N LYS A 26 -8.77 8.68 9.88
CA LYS A 26 -9.65 8.41 8.73
C LYS A 26 -9.06 8.89 7.39
N ASN A 27 -7.74 9.05 7.28
CA ASN A 27 -7.12 9.80 6.17
C ASN A 27 -6.29 8.93 5.20
N SER A 28 -6.38 7.60 5.31
CA SER A 28 -5.70 6.68 4.38
C SER A 28 -6.72 5.96 3.50
N VAL A 29 -6.44 5.89 2.20
CA VAL A 29 -7.27 5.16 1.21
C VAL A 29 -7.47 3.70 1.65
N ILE A 30 -6.46 3.10 2.27
CA ILE A 30 -6.51 1.71 2.77
C ILE A 30 -7.51 1.58 3.93
N THR A 31 -7.49 2.53 4.87
CA THR A 31 -8.41 2.55 6.02
C THR A 31 -9.84 2.81 5.57
N GLU A 32 -10.05 3.76 4.66
CA GLU A 32 -11.36 4.10 4.12
C GLU A 32 -11.98 2.91 3.38
N HIS A 33 -11.21 2.28 2.48
CA HIS A 33 -11.68 1.12 1.71
C HIS A 33 -12.08 -0.04 2.63
N ARG A 34 -11.28 -0.34 3.65
CA ARG A 34 -11.62 -1.36 4.65
C ARG A 34 -12.97 -1.08 5.30
N LEU A 35 -13.20 0.16 5.74
CA LEU A 35 -14.43 0.53 6.43
C LEU A 35 -15.65 0.47 5.52
N GLN A 36 -15.52 0.94 4.27
CA GLN A 36 -16.61 0.96 3.30
C GLN A 36 -16.99 -0.45 2.83
N HIS A 37 -16.00 -1.31 2.60
CA HIS A 37 -16.22 -2.64 2.00
C HIS A 37 -16.16 -3.78 3.02
N LYS A 38 -15.96 -3.49 4.31
CA LYS A 38 -15.69 -4.50 5.37
C LYS A 38 -14.60 -5.50 4.96
N HIS A 39 -13.61 -5.00 4.22
CA HIS A 39 -12.55 -5.80 3.61
C HIS A 39 -11.28 -5.71 4.45
N ASP A 40 -10.74 -6.84 4.88
CA ASP A 40 -9.44 -6.91 5.54
C ASP A 40 -8.32 -7.21 4.53
N PHE A 41 -7.14 -6.64 4.77
CA PHE A 41 -5.98 -6.83 3.90
C PHE A 41 -5.18 -8.07 4.30
N ASP A 42 -4.66 -8.78 3.30
CA ASP A 42 -3.63 -9.78 3.51
C ASP A 42 -2.28 -9.11 3.80
N TRP A 43 -1.85 -9.19 5.05
CA TRP A 43 -0.61 -8.62 5.54
C TRP A 43 0.61 -9.53 5.34
N GLU A 44 0.37 -10.82 5.11
CA GLU A 44 1.43 -11.84 4.97
C GLU A 44 1.75 -12.09 3.49
N GLY A 45 0.77 -11.98 2.59
CA GLY A 45 0.91 -12.12 1.14
C GLY A 45 1.51 -10.92 0.41
N VAL A 46 2.40 -10.14 1.05
CA VAL A 46 2.99 -8.96 0.41
C VAL A 46 4.09 -9.35 -0.56
N GLN A 47 4.02 -8.79 -1.78
CA GLN A 47 4.98 -9.04 -2.85
C GLN A 47 5.78 -7.78 -3.20
N ILE A 48 7.09 -7.93 -3.40
CA ILE A 48 7.94 -6.90 -3.98
C ILE A 48 7.82 -7.00 -5.51
N LEU A 49 7.26 -5.96 -6.14
CA LEU A 49 7.05 -5.92 -7.59
C LEU A 49 8.27 -5.39 -8.34
N ASP A 50 9.06 -4.52 -7.71
CA ASP A 50 10.25 -3.89 -8.29
C ASP A 50 11.15 -3.31 -7.17
N ASN A 51 12.43 -3.11 -7.47
CA ASN A 51 13.40 -2.45 -6.59
C ASN A 51 14.20 -1.41 -7.39
N GLU A 52 13.80 -0.15 -7.24
CA GLU A 52 14.40 0.98 -7.94
C GLU A 52 14.92 2.02 -6.93
N PRO A 53 16.24 2.27 -6.85
CA PRO A 53 16.82 3.24 -5.93
C PRO A 53 16.46 4.68 -6.31
N CYS A 54 16.38 4.99 -7.61
CA CYS A 54 16.09 6.34 -8.09
C CYS A 54 14.63 6.72 -7.84
N TYR A 55 14.41 7.82 -7.13
CA TYR A 55 13.07 8.24 -6.70
C TYR A 55 12.10 8.41 -7.88
N PHE A 56 12.49 9.14 -8.92
CA PHE A 56 11.62 9.42 -10.07
C PHE A 56 11.25 8.14 -10.83
N ARG A 57 12.22 7.25 -11.03
CA ARG A 57 11.95 5.96 -11.67
C ARG A 57 11.04 5.07 -10.83
N ARG A 58 11.21 5.08 -9.50
CA ARG A 58 10.33 4.36 -8.58
C ARG A 58 8.89 4.89 -8.62
N LEU A 59 8.69 6.20 -8.74
CA LEU A 59 7.35 6.78 -8.93
C LEU A 59 6.72 6.33 -10.26
N THR A 60 7.49 6.31 -11.35
CA THR A 60 7.01 5.79 -12.63
C THR A 60 6.66 4.30 -12.54
N SER A 61 7.50 3.50 -11.86
CA SER A 61 7.28 2.08 -11.63
C SER A 61 5.98 1.85 -10.84
N GLU A 62 5.79 2.56 -9.73
CA GLU A 62 4.55 2.54 -8.93
C GLU A 62 3.32 2.85 -9.79
N MET A 63 3.35 3.92 -10.59
CA MET A 63 2.27 4.29 -11.50
C MET A 63 1.95 3.17 -12.50
N LEU A 64 2.96 2.52 -13.09
CA LEU A 64 2.77 1.42 -14.03
C LEU A 64 2.08 0.21 -13.35
N PHE A 65 2.51 -0.16 -12.14
CA PHE A 65 1.89 -1.26 -11.39
C PHE A 65 0.49 -0.92 -10.87
N ILE A 66 0.19 0.34 -10.58
CA ILE A 66 -1.17 0.80 -10.30
C ILE A 66 -2.06 0.62 -11.54
N ARG A 67 -1.61 1.09 -12.71
CA ARG A 67 -2.38 1.02 -13.96
C ARG A 67 -2.60 -0.41 -14.47
N ARG A 68 -1.74 -1.35 -14.10
CA ARG A 68 -1.86 -2.77 -14.46
C ARG A 68 -2.85 -3.55 -13.59
N GLN A 69 -3.29 -3.00 -12.46
CA GLN A 69 -4.29 -3.67 -11.61
C GLN A 69 -5.68 -3.63 -12.26
N THR A 70 -6.37 -4.76 -12.26
CA THR A 70 -7.76 -4.90 -12.73
C THR A 70 -8.78 -4.37 -11.72
N ALA A 71 -8.51 -4.55 -10.42
CA ALA A 71 -9.29 -4.02 -9.30
C ALA A 71 -8.38 -3.24 -8.36
N GLY A 72 -7.74 -2.19 -8.89
CA GLY A 72 -6.82 -1.35 -8.14
C GLY A 72 -7.54 -0.56 -7.06
N LEU A 73 -6.86 -0.39 -5.91
CA LEU A 73 -7.37 0.41 -4.79
C LEU A 73 -6.99 1.90 -4.90
N ASN A 74 -6.03 2.23 -5.77
CA ASN A 74 -5.49 3.58 -5.97
C ASN A 74 -6.23 4.32 -7.09
#